data_AF-A0A7K5LDW1-F1
#
_entry.id   AF-A0A7K5LDW1-F1
#
_cell.length_a   1.000
_cell.length_b   1.000
_cell.length_c   1.000
_cell.angle_alpha   90.00
_cell.angle_beta   90.00
_cell.angle_gamma   90.00
#
_symmetry.space_group_name_H-M   'P 1'
#
loop_
_entity.id
_entity.type
_entity.pdbx_description
1 polymer ?
#
loop_
_entity_poly.entity_id
_entity_poly.type
_entity_poly.pdbx_seq_one_letter_code
_entity_poly.pdbx_strand_id
1 'polypeptide(L)'
;STGAVKMQPKAEELKFVTKNDGYVHIHPSSVNYQTRHFESPYLVYHEKIKTSRVFIRDCSMVSVYPLVLLGGGQVHIQLLKGDFVISLDDGWIRFVAASHQVAELVKELRCELDQLLQDKIKNPSMDLCMCPRGSRIIGMIVKLVTTQ
;
A
#
# COMPACT_ATOMS: atom_id res chain seq x y z
N SER A 1 -16.30 26.98 -29.85
CA SER A 1 -15.47 25.75 -29.82
C SER A 1 -15.69 25.09 -28.48
N THR A 2 -16.56 24.08 -28.42
CA THR A 2 -16.96 23.44 -27.16
C THR A 2 -15.90 22.37 -26.84
N GLY A 3 -15.07 22.62 -25.83
CA GLY A 3 -13.96 21.75 -25.48
C GLY A 3 -14.39 20.38 -24.97
N ALA A 4 -13.62 19.34 -25.26
CA ALA A 4 -13.85 18.00 -24.73
C ALA A 4 -13.57 17.97 -23.21
N VAL A 5 -14.58 17.60 -22.43
CA VAL A 5 -14.43 17.35 -20.98
C VAL A 5 -14.03 15.89 -20.78
N LYS A 6 -12.92 15.65 -20.07
CA LYS A 6 -12.47 14.30 -19.70
C LYS A 6 -13.48 13.69 -18.73
N MET A 7 -14.30 12.75 -19.20
CA MET A 7 -15.22 11.99 -18.35
C MET A 7 -14.43 11.01 -17.46
N GLN A 8 -14.89 10.81 -16.23
CA GLN A 8 -14.36 9.76 -15.37
C GLN A 8 -14.67 8.38 -15.99
N PRO A 9 -13.75 7.41 -15.87
CA PRO A 9 -13.98 6.07 -16.37
C PRO A 9 -15.19 5.43 -15.68
N LYS A 10 -15.86 4.51 -16.39
CA LYS A 10 -16.88 3.67 -15.76
C LYS A 10 -16.22 2.69 -14.80
N ALA A 11 -16.95 2.21 -13.79
CA ALA A 11 -16.42 1.24 -12.83
C ALA A 11 -15.93 -0.05 -13.53
N GLU A 12 -16.61 -0.47 -14.60
CA GLU A 12 -16.24 -1.63 -15.42
C GLU A 12 -14.93 -1.45 -16.20
N GLU A 13 -14.48 -0.21 -16.40
CA GLU A 13 -13.23 0.10 -17.12
C GLU A 13 -12.00 -0.01 -16.20
N LEU A 14 -12.20 0.01 -14.88
CA LEU A 14 -11.13 -0.24 -13.92
C LEU A 14 -10.74 -1.72 -13.96
N LYS A 15 -9.43 -1.97 -14.07
CA LYS A 15 -8.86 -3.31 -14.12
C LYS A 15 -8.03 -3.56 -12.88
N PHE A 16 -8.30 -4.67 -12.20
CA PHE A 16 -7.57 -5.10 -11.02
C PHE A 16 -6.82 -6.38 -11.32
N VAL A 17 -5.63 -6.52 -10.74
CA VAL A 17 -4.77 -7.67 -10.93
C VAL A 17 -4.23 -8.12 -9.58
N THR A 18 -4.22 -9.43 -9.35
CA THR A 18 -3.48 -10.03 -8.23
C THR A 18 -2.26 -10.77 -8.77
N LYS A 19 -1.21 -10.90 -7.95
CA LYS A 19 0.04 -11.60 -8.34
C LYS A 19 -0.22 -13.02 -8.85
N ASN A 20 -1.20 -13.71 -8.26
CA ASN A 20 -1.43 -15.13 -8.48
C ASN A 20 -2.61 -15.46 -9.40
N ASP A 21 -3.55 -14.54 -9.62
CA ASP A 21 -4.77 -14.82 -10.39
C ASP A 21 -4.88 -14.02 -11.70
N GLY A 22 -3.93 -13.09 -11.95
CA GLY A 22 -4.05 -12.18 -13.08
C GLY A 22 -5.24 -11.24 -12.88
N TYR A 23 -6.03 -11.00 -13.93
CA TYR A 23 -7.18 -10.10 -13.87
C TYR A 23 -8.28 -10.64 -12.95
N VAL A 24 -8.71 -9.79 -12.01
CA VAL A 24 -9.80 -10.08 -11.06
C VAL A 24 -10.86 -8.99 -11.13
N HIS A 25 -12.05 -9.29 -10.60
CA HIS A 25 -13.16 -8.34 -10.55
C HIS A 25 -13.57 -8.05 -9.11
N ILE A 26 -14.05 -6.84 -8.83
CA ILE A 26 -14.70 -6.56 -7.56
C ILE A 26 -16.08 -7.23 -7.58
N HIS A 27 -16.43 -7.93 -6.50
CA HIS A 27 -17.73 -8.60 -6.39
C HIS A 27 -18.87 -7.57 -6.31
N PRO A 28 -20.05 -7.80 -6.94
CA PRO A 28 -21.19 -6.88 -6.92
C PRO A 28 -21.70 -6.48 -5.53
N SER A 29 -21.45 -7.31 -4.51
CA SER A 29 -21.84 -7.00 -3.12
C SER A 29 -20.85 -6.09 -2.40
N SER A 30 -19.68 -5.83 -2.97
CA SER A 30 -18.70 -4.91 -2.37
C SER A 30 -19.19 -3.48 -2.49
N VAL A 31 -18.98 -2.67 -1.45
CA VAL A 31 -19.21 -1.21 -1.52
C VAL A 31 -18.37 -0.54 -2.62
N ASN A 32 -17.26 -1.19 -3.02
CA ASN A 32 -16.36 -0.69 -4.06
C ASN A 32 -16.75 -1.12 -5.48
N TYR A 33 -17.84 -1.87 -5.68
CA TYR A 33 -18.23 -2.39 -7.00
C TYR A 33 -18.51 -1.28 -8.03
N GLN A 34 -19.14 -0.20 -7.58
CA GLN A 34 -19.50 0.94 -8.44
C GLN A 34 -18.47 2.09 -8.35
N THR A 35 -17.38 1.91 -7.60
CA THR A 35 -16.34 2.92 -7.46
C THR A 35 -15.65 3.15 -8.80
N ARG A 36 -15.57 4.42 -9.20
CA ARG A 36 -14.99 4.84 -10.48
C ARG A 36 -13.59 5.42 -10.35
N HIS A 37 -13.17 5.71 -9.13
CA HIS A 37 -11.89 6.33 -8.84
C HIS A 37 -11.39 5.92 -7.45
N PHE A 38 -10.11 5.63 -7.37
CA PHE A 38 -9.36 5.45 -6.13
C PHE A 38 -8.18 6.41 -6.15
N GLU A 39 -7.90 7.06 -5.04
CA GLU A 39 -6.74 7.97 -4.91
C GLU A 39 -5.41 7.21 -5.03
N SER A 40 -5.39 5.97 -4.53
CA SER A 40 -4.29 5.02 -4.69
C SER A 40 -4.66 3.91 -5.68
N PRO A 41 -3.71 3.42 -6.48
CA PRO A 41 -3.94 2.28 -7.37
C PRO A 41 -3.99 0.93 -6.65
N TYR A 42 -3.80 0.90 -5.32
CA TYR A 42 -3.69 -0.33 -4.53
C TYR A 42 -4.91 -0.58 -3.65
N LEU A 43 -5.35 -1.84 -3.64
CA LEU A 43 -6.39 -2.36 -2.76
C LEU A 43 -5.84 -3.54 -1.96
N VAL A 44 -6.26 -3.65 -0.70
CA VAL A 44 -6.14 -4.89 0.10
C VAL A 44 -7.48 -5.59 0.15
N TYR A 45 -7.48 -6.91 0.26
CA TYR A 45 -8.69 -7.73 0.34
C TYR A 45 -8.53 -8.85 1.37
N HIS A 46 -9.64 -9.30 1.96
CA HIS A 46 -9.65 -10.47 2.84
C HIS A 46 -10.07 -11.74 2.08
N GLU A 47 -11.20 -11.71 1.38
CA GLU A 47 -11.74 -12.88 0.69
C GLU A 47 -11.74 -12.72 -0.84
N LYS A 48 -11.26 -13.75 -1.53
CA LYS A 48 -11.50 -13.96 -2.97
C LYS A 48 -12.32 -15.23 -3.19
N ILE A 49 -13.26 -15.16 -4.14
CA ILE A 49 -14.10 -16.29 -4.53
C ILE A 49 -13.98 -16.52 -6.04
N LYS A 50 -14.03 -17.79 -6.46
CA LYS A 50 -14.06 -18.15 -7.88
C LYS A 50 -15.36 -18.85 -8.21
N THR A 51 -16.15 -18.22 -9.07
CA THR A 51 -17.36 -18.80 -9.65
C THR A 51 -17.19 -18.89 -11.17
N SER A 52 -17.80 -17.99 -11.94
CA SER A 52 -17.53 -17.82 -13.37
C SER A 52 -16.18 -17.18 -13.66
N ARG A 53 -15.67 -16.38 -12.72
CA ARG A 53 -14.35 -15.73 -12.71
C ARG A 53 -13.94 -15.43 -11.26
N VAL A 54 -12.72 -14.94 -11.07
CA VAL A 54 -12.22 -14.57 -9.74
C VAL A 54 -12.80 -13.21 -9.35
N PHE A 55 -13.45 -13.18 -8.18
CA PHE A 55 -14.02 -11.98 -7.58
C PHE A 55 -13.40 -11.71 -6.22
N ILE A 56 -13.13 -10.44 -5.95
CA ILE A 56 -12.72 -9.92 -4.65
C ILE A 56 -13.98 -9.50 -3.89
N ARG A 57 -14.30 -10.17 -2.77
CA ARG A 57 -15.58 -9.97 -2.06
C ARG A 57 -15.58 -8.65 -1.28
N ASP A 58 -14.53 -8.42 -0.53
CA ASP A 58 -14.30 -7.24 0.28
C ASP A 58 -12.93 -6.64 -0.07
N CYS A 59 -12.86 -5.31 -0.15
CA CYS A 59 -11.60 -4.64 -0.39
C CYS A 59 -11.61 -3.23 0.18
N SER A 60 -10.43 -2.75 0.57
CA SER A 60 -10.20 -1.39 1.04
C SER A 60 -9.05 -0.77 0.27
N MET A 61 -9.21 0.50 -0.11
CA MET A 61 -8.11 1.28 -0.70
C MET A 61 -7.02 1.50 0.33
N VAL A 62 -5.77 1.37 -0.09
CA VAL A 62 -4.60 1.59 0.75
C VAL A 62 -3.61 2.49 0.05
N SER A 63 -3.08 3.49 0.76
CA SER A 63 -2.03 4.35 0.24
C SER A 63 -0.68 3.61 0.18
N VAL A 64 0.33 4.21 -0.46
CA VAL A 64 1.62 3.55 -0.68
C VAL A 64 2.44 3.35 0.60
N TYR A 65 2.39 4.28 1.56
CA TYR A 65 3.22 4.22 2.76
C TYR A 65 2.88 3.04 3.70
N PRO A 66 1.60 2.77 4.02
CA PRO A 66 1.24 1.56 4.77
C PRO A 66 1.73 0.27 4.12
N LEU A 67 1.69 0.18 2.78
CA LEU A 67 2.21 -0.99 2.06
C LEU A 67 3.72 -1.17 2.27
N VAL A 68 4.49 -0.08 2.25
CA VAL A 68 5.95 -0.17 2.50
C VAL A 68 6.24 -0.62 3.91
N LEU A 69 5.57 0.00 4.88
CA LEU A 69 5.85 -0.17 6.31
C LEU A 69 5.38 -1.53 6.85
N LEU A 70 4.24 -2.02 6.36
CA LEU A 70 3.55 -3.19 6.92
C LEU A 70 3.44 -4.37 5.95
N GLY A 71 3.78 -4.17 4.67
CA GLY A 71 3.81 -5.23 3.68
C GLY A 71 4.96 -6.20 3.89
N GLY A 72 4.85 -7.41 3.34
CA GLY A 72 5.91 -8.41 3.37
C GLY A 72 7.04 -8.14 2.38
N GLY A 73 8.11 -8.95 2.47
CA GLY A 73 9.24 -8.93 1.54
C GLY A 73 10.22 -7.77 1.77
N GLN A 74 11.30 -7.73 0.98
CA GLN A 74 12.30 -6.67 1.06
C GLN A 74 11.85 -5.40 0.33
N VAL A 75 12.28 -4.24 0.83
CA VAL A 75 12.08 -2.94 0.19
C VAL A 75 13.32 -2.61 -0.64
N HIS A 76 13.14 -2.43 -1.95
CA HIS A 76 14.21 -1.99 -2.84
C HIS A 76 13.93 -0.61 -3.38
N ILE A 77 14.98 0.22 -3.44
CA ILE A 77 14.95 1.57 -4.02
C ILE A 77 15.84 1.54 -5.26
N GLN A 78 15.33 2.01 -6.40
CA GLN A 78 16.06 2.04 -7.67
C GLN A 78 15.79 3.33 -8.42
N LEU A 79 16.78 3.84 -9.15
CA LEU A 79 16.58 4.96 -10.09
C LEU A 79 16.20 4.39 -11.46
N LEU A 80 14.96 4.62 -11.90
CA LEU A 80 14.44 4.14 -13.18
C LEU A 80 13.94 5.32 -14.01
N LYS A 81 14.56 5.57 -15.17
CA LYS A 81 14.16 6.63 -16.10
C LYS A 81 14.07 8.04 -15.46
N GLY A 82 14.88 8.30 -14.44
CA GLY A 82 14.90 9.57 -13.71
C GLY A 82 14.05 9.58 -12.43
N ASP A 83 13.24 8.56 -12.21
CA ASP A 83 12.37 8.44 -11.02
C ASP A 83 12.97 7.50 -9.97
N PHE A 84 12.86 7.87 -8.70
CA PHE A 84 13.17 6.98 -7.59
C PHE A 84 11.98 6.05 -7.34
N VAL A 85 12.13 4.78 -7.67
CA VAL A 85 11.09 3.76 -7.55
C VAL A 85 11.35 2.91 -6.31
N ILE A 86 10.37 2.86 -5.42
CA ILE A 86 10.32 1.90 -4.32
C ILE A 86 9.55 0.68 -4.82
N SER A 87 10.07 -0.50 -4.49
CA SER A 87 9.47 -1.77 -4.89
C SER A 87 9.41 -2.78 -3.76
N LEU A 88 8.34 -3.58 -3.77
CA LEU A 88 8.06 -4.65 -2.82
C LEU A 88 7.78 -5.95 -3.58
N ASP A 89 7.91 -7.08 -2.88
CA ASP A 89 7.50 -8.42 -3.37
C ASP A 89 8.08 -8.76 -4.75
N ASP A 90 9.41 -8.68 -4.86
CA ASP A 90 10.21 -8.91 -6.07
C ASP A 90 9.86 -7.97 -7.23
N GLY A 91 9.47 -6.74 -6.90
CA GLY A 91 9.08 -5.75 -7.88
C GLY A 91 7.68 -5.94 -8.44
N TRP A 92 6.82 -6.71 -7.78
CA TRP A 92 5.40 -6.79 -8.13
C TRP A 92 4.67 -5.48 -7.83
N ILE A 93 4.92 -4.90 -6.66
CA ILE A 93 4.36 -3.61 -6.24
C ILE A 93 5.43 -2.54 -6.44
N ARG A 94 5.09 -1.44 -7.13
CA ARG A 94 6.03 -0.35 -7.44
C ARG A 94 5.37 1.01 -7.36
N PHE A 95 6.04 1.98 -6.77
CA PHE A 95 5.56 3.36 -6.75
C PHE A 95 6.74 4.31 -6.79
N VAL A 96 6.49 5.47 -7.40
CA VAL A 96 7.48 6.54 -7.52
C VAL A 96 7.47 7.33 -6.22
N ALA A 97 8.64 7.47 -5.62
CA ALA A 97 8.86 8.35 -4.49
C ALA A 97 9.06 9.79 -4.98
N ALA A 98 8.60 10.77 -4.22
CA ALA A 98 8.80 12.18 -4.54
C ALA A 98 10.28 12.58 -4.59
N SER A 99 11.13 11.90 -3.81
CA SER A 99 12.58 12.08 -3.84
C SER A 99 13.29 10.83 -3.30
N HIS A 100 14.60 10.75 -3.53
CA HIS A 100 15.47 9.73 -2.92
C HIS A 100 15.36 9.74 -1.39
N GLN A 101 15.35 10.93 -0.79
CA GLN A 101 15.29 11.12 0.66
C GLN A 101 14.00 10.55 1.24
N VAL A 102 12.86 10.75 0.56
CA VAL A 102 11.59 10.14 0.98
C VAL A 102 11.67 8.62 0.88
N ALA A 103 12.26 8.08 -0.19
CA ALA A 103 12.40 6.64 -0.33
C ALA A 103 13.27 6.01 0.77
N GLU A 104 14.42 6.61 1.05
CA GLU A 104 15.31 6.16 2.13
C GLU A 104 14.64 6.30 3.50
N LEU A 105 13.97 7.42 3.77
CA LEU A 105 13.28 7.65 5.04
C LEU A 105 12.26 6.55 5.35
N VAL A 106 11.41 6.20 4.38
CA VAL A 106 10.37 5.18 4.60
C VAL A 106 10.99 3.79 4.76
N LYS A 107 12.07 3.49 4.03
CA LYS A 107 12.82 2.24 4.17
C LYS A 107 13.46 2.13 5.56
N GLU A 108 14.16 3.15 6.02
CA GLU A 108 14.79 3.17 7.35
C GLU A 108 13.75 3.12 8.48
N LEU A 109 12.61 3.83 8.32
CA LEU A 109 11.52 3.76 9.29
C LEU A 109 10.96 2.34 9.43
N ARG A 110 10.88 1.58 8.33
CA ARG A 110 10.52 0.17 8.35
C ARG A 110 11.55 -0.67 9.10
N CYS A 111 12.84 -0.48 8.83
CA CYS A 111 13.92 -1.18 9.55
C CYS A 111 13.86 -0.93 11.06
N GLU A 112 13.62 0.32 11.47
CA GLU A 112 13.45 0.69 12.88
C GLU A 112 12.21 0.05 13.51
N LEU A 113 11.09 -0.01 12.77
CA LEU A 113 9.89 -0.72 13.22
C LEU A 113 10.16 -2.22 13.40
N ASP A 114 10.82 -2.86 12.44
CA ASP A 114 11.17 -4.28 12.50
C ASP A 114 12.04 -4.56 13.75
N GLN A 115 13.07 -3.74 13.99
CA GLN A 115 13.91 -3.88 15.18
C GLN A 115 13.12 -3.64 16.48
N LEU A 116 12.23 -2.65 16.50
CA LEU A 116 11.36 -2.40 17.67
C LEU A 116 10.45 -3.59 17.97
N LEU A 117 9.90 -4.23 16.94
CA LEU A 117 9.07 -5.44 17.09
C LEU A 117 9.91 -6.64 17.54
N GLN A 118 11.15 -6.79 17.05
CA GLN A 118 12.08 -7.81 17.55
C GLN A 118 12.39 -7.63 19.04
N ASP A 119 12.59 -6.39 19.48
CA ASP A 119 12.84 -6.09 20.89
C ASP A 119 11.60 -6.40 21.75
N LYS A 120 10.38 -6.11 21.25
CA LYS A 120 9.11 -6.49 21.89
C LYS A 120 8.89 -8.00 21.94
N ILE A 121 9.34 -8.75 20.94
CA ILE A 121 9.30 -10.23 20.98
C ILE A 121 10.24 -10.76 22.07
N LYS A 122 11.46 -10.22 22.16
CA LYS A 122 12.43 -10.60 23.21
C LYS A 122 11.98 -10.20 24.60
N ASN A 123 11.29 -9.08 24.73
CA ASN A 123 10.69 -8.60 25.97
C ASN A 123 9.20 -8.21 25.77
N PRO A 124 8.27 -9.18 25.90
CA PRO A 124 6.84 -8.94 25.73
C PRO A 124 6.24 -7.92 26.72
N SER A 125 6.91 -7.65 27.84
CA SER A 125 6.46 -6.62 28.81
C SER A 125 6.79 -5.19 28.38
N MET A 126 7.65 -5.00 27.36
CA MET A 126 8.04 -3.69 26.86
C MET A 126 6.82 -2.89 26.38
N ASP A 127 6.55 -1.74 26.98
CA ASP A 127 5.51 -0.84 26.50
C ASP A 127 6.07 0.06 25.37
N LEU A 128 5.58 -0.17 24.16
CA LEU A 128 5.99 0.59 22.97
C LEU A 128 5.54 2.05 23.01
N CYS A 129 4.44 2.36 23.70
CA CYS A 129 3.90 3.71 23.83
C CYS A 129 4.64 4.53 24.88
N MET A 130 5.16 3.89 25.92
CA MET A 130 5.85 4.58 27.02
C MET A 130 7.36 4.70 26.80
N CYS A 131 7.99 3.80 26.03
CA CYS A 131 9.42 3.92 25.75
C CYS A 131 9.71 5.05 24.73
N PRO A 132 10.76 5.87 24.93
CA PRO A 132 11.03 7.01 24.04
C PRO A 132 11.27 6.64 22.57
N ARG A 133 11.88 5.49 22.30
CA ARG A 133 12.14 5.02 20.93
C ARG A 133 10.85 4.57 20.25
N GLY A 134 10.03 3.75 20.92
CA GLY A 134 8.79 3.23 20.38
C GLY A 134 7.77 4.32 20.09
N SER A 135 7.54 5.24 21.03
CA SER A 135 6.60 6.34 20.84
C SER A 135 6.96 7.27 19.68
N ARG A 136 8.26 7.54 19.48
CA ARG A 136 8.74 8.33 18.33
C ARG A 136 8.54 7.60 17.01
N ILE A 137 8.90 6.32 16.91
CA ILE A 137 8.71 5.52 15.69
C ILE A 137 7.22 5.44 15.34
N ILE A 138 6.38 5.08 16.30
CA ILE A 138 4.92 5.00 16.11
C ILE A 138 4.35 6.37 15.71
N GLY A 139 4.76 7.45 16.38
CA GLY A 139 4.33 8.80 16.04
C GLY A 139 4.73 9.22 14.62
N MET A 140 5.93 8.86 14.17
CA MET A 140 6.37 9.12 12.79
C MET A 140 5.57 8.31 11.78
N ILE A 141 5.30 7.04 12.05
CA ILE A 141 4.44 6.18 11.21
C ILE A 141 3.05 6.80 11.08
N VAL A 142 2.41 7.15 12.21
CA VAL A 142 1.09 7.78 12.22
C VAL A 142 1.11 9.04 11.37
N LYS A 143 2.07 9.95 11.60
CA LYS A 143 2.21 11.18 10.82
C LYS A 143 2.33 10.89 9.32
N LEU A 144 3.18 9.94 8.93
CA LEU A 144 3.42 9.59 7.54
C LEU A 144 2.16 9.03 6.87
N VAL A 145 1.43 8.14 7.53
CA VAL A 145 0.22 7.51 6.93
C VAL A 145 -0.99 8.43 6.95
N THR A 146 -1.03 9.44 7.84
CA THR A 146 -2.09 10.46 7.86
C THR A 146 -1.79 11.67 6.98
N THR A 147 -0.57 11.78 6.44
CA THR A 147 -0.23 12.83 5.47
C THR A 147 -0.80 12.43 4.12
N GLN A 148 -2.07 12.79 3.89
CA GLN A 148 -2.72 12.77 2.58
C GLN A 148 -3.04 14.21 2.18
#